data_AF-B2J3E0-F1
#
_entry.id   AF-B2J3E0-F1
#
_cell.length_a   1.000
_cell.length_b   1.000
_cell.length_c   1.000
_cell.angle_alpha   90.00
_cell.angle_beta   90.00
_cell.angle_gamma   90.00
#
_symmetry.space_group_name_H-M   'P 1'
#
loop_
_entity.id
_entity.type
_entity.pdbx_description
1 polymer ?
#
loop_
_entity_poly.entity_id
_entity_poly.type
_entity_poly.pdbx_seq_one_letter_code
_entity_poly.pdbx_strand_id
1 'polypeptide(L)'
;MAKQRLDTLLVELNLCSSRALAQRLIQAGEVTVNQQLVDKPGTEVDISAQINIKERSPFVSRGGEKLSKALSVFAIPVAERICLDGGISTGGFTDCLLQAGAKQVYGIDVGYGQVDWRLRNDSRVILRERTNLRQLRPDELYSENDPIPDLAVVDVSFISLTKILPALWQLTQANREAVLLVKPQFEVGRSRVGKKGVVRDPNDQADAIFQVLQVAHGLGWKYKGLTWSPITGPAGNIEYLLWLAMESEIPLPDLEAIKQITQSATTDLRKS
;
A
#
# COMPACT_ATOMS: atom_id res chain seq x y z
N MET A 1 -39.78 -17.93 -6.07
CA MET A 1 -38.93 -17.32 -5.04
C MET A 1 -39.29 -15.84 -4.97
N ALA A 2 -39.35 -15.28 -3.77
CA ALA A 2 -39.70 -13.88 -3.60
C ALA A 2 -38.60 -13.01 -4.22
N LYS A 3 -39.00 -12.07 -5.07
CA LYS A 3 -38.09 -11.12 -5.69
C LYS A 3 -38.37 -9.73 -5.16
N GLN A 4 -37.33 -8.95 -5.03
CA GLN A 4 -37.42 -7.58 -4.56
C GLN A 4 -36.46 -6.68 -5.33
N ARG A 5 -36.82 -5.40 -5.43
CA ARG A 5 -35.92 -4.39 -5.99
C ARG A 5 -34.63 -4.31 -5.18
N LEU A 6 -33.50 -4.35 -5.88
CA LEU A 6 -32.16 -4.31 -5.28
C LEU A 6 -31.96 -3.10 -4.36
N ASP A 7 -32.43 -1.92 -4.74
CA ASP A 7 -32.31 -0.72 -3.92
C ASP A 7 -33.00 -0.81 -2.55
N THR A 8 -34.18 -1.44 -2.50
CA THR A 8 -34.89 -1.71 -1.24
C THR A 8 -34.22 -2.83 -0.45
N LEU A 9 -33.86 -3.93 -1.11
CA LEU A 9 -33.25 -5.09 -0.48
C LEU A 9 -31.92 -4.75 0.21
N LEU A 10 -31.09 -3.87 -0.38
CA LEU A 10 -29.85 -3.40 0.24
C LEU A 10 -30.07 -2.69 1.58
N VAL A 11 -31.18 -1.95 1.73
CA VAL A 11 -31.50 -1.26 2.99
C VAL A 11 -32.05 -2.24 4.02
N GLU A 12 -32.93 -3.15 3.62
CA GLU A 12 -33.50 -4.18 4.51
C GLU A 12 -32.44 -5.14 5.06
N LEU A 13 -31.43 -5.47 4.25
CA LEU A 13 -30.29 -6.27 4.68
C LEU A 13 -29.27 -5.47 5.51
N ASN A 14 -29.54 -4.21 5.82
CA ASN A 14 -28.63 -3.28 6.50
C ASN A 14 -27.27 -3.08 5.78
N LEU A 15 -27.22 -3.33 4.47
CA LEU A 15 -26.03 -3.08 3.65
C LEU A 15 -25.90 -1.61 3.24
N CYS A 16 -26.99 -0.84 3.32
CA CYS A 16 -27.02 0.60 3.10
C CYS A 16 -27.87 1.29 4.15
N SER A 17 -27.42 2.46 4.62
CA SER A 17 -28.17 3.28 5.59
C SER A 17 -29.39 3.99 5.00
N SER A 18 -29.49 4.08 3.67
CA SER A 18 -30.64 4.67 2.99
C SER A 18 -30.78 4.16 1.56
N ARG A 19 -32.00 4.26 1.03
CA ARG A 19 -32.32 3.88 -0.35
C ARG A 19 -31.62 4.77 -1.37
N ALA A 20 -31.39 6.05 -1.05
CA ALA A 20 -30.64 6.98 -1.89
C ALA A 20 -29.16 6.57 -2.01
N LEU A 21 -28.54 6.13 -0.89
CA LEU A 21 -27.19 5.58 -0.92
C LEU A 21 -27.16 4.30 -1.76
N ALA A 22 -28.10 3.37 -1.55
CA ALA A 22 -28.21 2.14 -2.32
C ALA A 22 -28.29 2.41 -3.84
N GLN A 23 -29.15 3.33 -4.27
CA GLN A 23 -29.27 3.72 -5.68
C GLN A 23 -27.96 4.26 -6.26
N ARG A 24 -27.27 5.13 -5.51
CA ARG A 24 -25.99 5.70 -5.93
C ARG A 24 -24.91 4.63 -6.11
N LEU A 25 -24.83 3.68 -5.18
CA LEU A 25 -23.84 2.58 -5.25
C LEU A 25 -24.15 1.64 -6.42
N ILE A 26 -25.42 1.29 -6.64
CA ILE A 26 -25.84 0.48 -7.79
C ILE A 26 -25.47 1.19 -9.10
N GLN A 27 -25.86 2.45 -9.26
CA GLN A 27 -25.56 3.24 -10.46
C GLN A 27 -24.05 3.44 -10.70
N ALA A 28 -23.25 3.49 -9.63
CA ALA A 28 -21.80 3.56 -9.70
C ALA A 28 -21.13 2.22 -10.08
N GLY A 29 -21.91 1.14 -10.27
CA GLY A 29 -21.38 -0.19 -10.50
C GLY A 29 -20.62 -0.73 -9.27
N GLU A 30 -21.04 -0.35 -8.07
CA GLU A 30 -20.43 -0.78 -6.81
C GLU A 30 -21.21 -1.93 -6.17
N VAL A 31 -22.19 -2.52 -6.85
CA VAL A 31 -23.00 -3.63 -6.30
C VAL A 31 -22.98 -4.83 -7.24
N THR A 32 -22.70 -6.00 -6.68
CA THR A 32 -22.79 -7.29 -7.39
C THR A 32 -23.82 -8.19 -6.72
N VAL A 33 -24.53 -8.96 -7.54
CA VAL A 33 -25.54 -9.93 -7.12
C VAL A 33 -25.18 -11.27 -7.74
N ASN A 34 -24.92 -12.28 -6.93
CA ASN A 34 -24.39 -13.57 -7.37
C ASN A 34 -23.17 -13.40 -8.30
N GLN A 35 -22.24 -12.52 -7.92
CA GLN A 35 -21.01 -12.17 -8.65
C GLN A 35 -21.23 -11.43 -9.99
N GLN A 36 -22.47 -11.06 -10.34
CA GLN A 36 -22.76 -10.25 -11.52
C GLN A 36 -22.97 -8.79 -11.14
N LEU A 37 -22.37 -7.87 -11.89
CA LEU A 37 -22.57 -6.44 -11.72
C LEU A 37 -24.03 -6.08 -12.03
N VAL A 38 -24.68 -5.36 -11.13
CA VAL A 38 -26.02 -4.79 -11.35
C VAL A 38 -25.93 -3.28 -11.24
N ASP A 39 -26.35 -2.58 -12.29
CA ASP A 39 -26.24 -1.12 -12.43
C ASP A 39 -27.59 -0.39 -12.42
N LYS A 40 -28.70 -1.16 -12.39
CA LYS A 40 -30.08 -0.64 -12.35
C LYS A 40 -30.69 -0.83 -10.97
N PRO A 41 -30.98 0.25 -10.22
CA PRO A 41 -31.50 0.13 -8.86
C PRO A 41 -32.83 -0.60 -8.73
N GLY A 42 -33.68 -0.52 -9.76
CA GLY A 42 -34.97 -1.21 -9.81
C GLY A 42 -34.92 -2.66 -10.25
N THR A 43 -33.73 -3.25 -10.42
CA THR A 43 -33.60 -4.67 -10.80
C THR A 43 -34.19 -5.56 -9.71
N GLU A 44 -35.12 -6.42 -10.09
CA GLU A 44 -35.68 -7.42 -9.18
C GLU A 44 -34.73 -8.60 -9.03
N VAL A 45 -34.26 -8.81 -7.82
CA VAL A 45 -33.32 -9.88 -7.45
C VAL A 45 -33.97 -10.81 -6.44
N ASP A 46 -33.49 -12.05 -6.38
CA ASP A 46 -33.93 -13.00 -5.36
C ASP A 46 -33.53 -12.47 -3.97
N ILE A 47 -34.44 -12.56 -3.00
CA ILE A 47 -34.14 -12.15 -1.62
C ILE A 47 -33.03 -13.00 -0.98
N SER A 48 -32.78 -14.21 -1.51
CA SER A 48 -31.68 -15.07 -1.07
C SER A 48 -30.40 -14.90 -1.90
N ALA A 49 -30.35 -13.93 -2.82
CA ALA A 49 -29.16 -13.71 -3.64
C ALA A 49 -28.00 -13.22 -2.77
N GLN A 50 -26.77 -13.65 -3.12
CA GLN A 50 -25.57 -13.15 -2.46
C GLN A 50 -25.26 -11.76 -3.01
N ILE A 51 -25.40 -10.73 -2.18
CA ILE A 51 -25.18 -9.34 -2.57
C ILE A 51 -23.90 -8.84 -1.92
N ASN A 52 -22.98 -8.34 -2.74
CA ASN A 52 -21.76 -7.69 -2.25
C ASN A 52 -21.72 -6.24 -2.74
N ILE A 53 -21.51 -5.31 -1.81
CA ILE A 53 -21.18 -3.93 -2.12
C ILE A 53 -19.65 -3.83 -2.15
N LYS A 54 -19.12 -3.22 -3.19
CA LYS A 54 -17.71 -2.87 -3.31
C LYS A 54 -17.37 -1.90 -2.18
N GLU A 55 -16.60 -2.37 -1.21
CA GLU A 55 -16.07 -1.50 -0.17
C GLU A 55 -15.27 -0.38 -0.81
N ARG A 56 -15.58 0.86 -0.43
CA ARG A 56 -14.75 2.00 -0.79
C ARG A 56 -13.56 1.99 0.14
N SER A 57 -12.37 2.01 -0.45
CA SER A 57 -11.14 2.26 0.28
C SER A 57 -11.35 3.48 1.20
N PRO A 58 -11.04 3.39 2.50
CA PRO A 58 -11.12 4.54 3.39
C PRO A 58 -10.06 5.62 3.03
N PHE A 59 -9.17 5.31 2.09
CA PHE A 59 -8.08 6.16 1.65
C PHE A 59 -8.33 6.75 0.25
N VAL A 60 -7.66 7.87 -0.05
CA VAL A 60 -7.70 8.52 -1.38
C VAL A 60 -7.26 7.62 -2.54
N SER A 61 -6.54 6.53 -2.28
CA SER A 61 -6.17 5.54 -3.29
C SER A 61 -6.02 4.15 -2.69
N ARG A 62 -6.08 3.13 -3.55
CA ARG A 62 -5.82 1.73 -3.19
C ARG A 62 -4.45 1.49 -2.52
N GLY A 63 -3.51 2.42 -2.68
CA GLY A 63 -2.22 2.36 -1.97
C GLY A 63 -2.42 2.30 -0.45
N GLY A 64 -3.38 3.06 0.09
CA GLY A 64 -3.62 3.09 1.53
C GLY A 64 -3.97 1.73 2.13
N GLU A 65 -4.68 0.86 1.41
CA GLU A 65 -4.98 -0.51 1.87
C GLU A 65 -3.71 -1.34 2.10
N LYS A 66 -2.68 -1.13 1.27
CA LYS A 66 -1.41 -1.85 1.41
C LYS A 66 -0.70 -1.44 2.70
N LEU A 67 -0.59 -0.14 2.95
CA LEU A 67 0.03 0.34 4.18
C LEU A 67 -0.81 -0.01 5.41
N SER A 68 -2.13 0.11 5.32
CA SER A 68 -3.05 -0.28 6.40
C SER A 68 -2.86 -1.74 6.81
N LYS A 69 -2.67 -2.65 5.85
CA LYS A 69 -2.32 -4.04 6.15
C LYS A 69 -0.98 -4.14 6.88
N ALA A 70 0.06 -3.44 6.40
CA ALA A 70 1.37 -3.47 7.06
C ALA A 70 1.29 -2.97 8.51
N LEU A 71 0.65 -1.81 8.75
CA LEU A 71 0.52 -1.24 10.09
C LEU A 71 -0.22 -2.18 11.04
N SER A 72 -1.28 -2.82 10.56
CA SER A 72 -2.07 -3.78 11.35
C SER A 72 -1.30 -5.08 11.64
N VAL A 73 -0.77 -5.73 10.60
CA VAL A 73 -0.06 -7.02 10.72
C VAL A 73 1.20 -6.89 11.57
N PHE A 74 1.93 -5.80 11.42
CA PHE A 74 3.17 -5.55 12.14
C PHE A 74 2.97 -4.79 13.46
N ALA A 75 1.73 -4.41 13.79
CA ALA A 75 1.38 -3.61 14.97
C ALA A 75 2.26 -2.36 15.13
N ILE A 76 2.47 -1.61 14.03
CA ILE A 76 3.35 -0.44 14.01
C ILE A 76 2.61 0.75 14.63
N PRO A 77 3.09 1.34 15.74
CA PRO A 77 2.52 2.56 16.27
C PRO A 77 2.86 3.74 15.34
N VAL A 78 1.85 4.53 14.98
CA VAL A 78 1.98 5.72 14.11
C VAL A 78 1.61 7.02 14.83
N ALA A 79 0.80 6.94 15.89
CA ALA A 79 0.36 8.10 16.65
C ALA A 79 1.54 9.00 17.06
N GLU A 80 1.41 10.30 16.79
CA GLU A 80 2.40 11.35 17.07
C GLU A 80 3.74 11.25 16.33
N ARG A 81 3.91 10.25 15.44
CA ARG A 81 5.16 10.09 14.66
C ARG A 81 5.26 11.10 13.53
N ILE A 82 6.49 11.38 13.16
CA ILE A 82 6.86 12.16 11.97
C ILE A 82 7.25 11.15 10.89
N CYS A 83 6.57 11.22 9.75
CA CYS A 83 6.69 10.21 8.71
C CYS A 83 7.26 10.80 7.42
N LEU A 84 7.90 9.94 6.62
CA LEU A 84 8.31 10.23 5.25
C LEU A 84 7.59 9.26 4.32
N ASP A 85 6.85 9.78 3.34
CA ASP A 85 6.20 9.01 2.27
C ASP A 85 7.00 9.18 0.97
N GLY A 86 7.80 8.17 0.65
CA GLY A 86 8.63 8.12 -0.55
C GLY A 86 7.86 7.55 -1.72
N GLY A 87 7.40 8.42 -2.63
CA GLY A 87 6.51 8.08 -3.73
C GLY A 87 5.04 8.31 -3.39
N ILE A 88 4.72 9.49 -2.82
CA ILE A 88 3.37 9.82 -2.33
C ILE A 88 2.27 9.65 -3.41
N SER A 89 2.55 9.93 -4.68
CA SER A 89 1.63 9.85 -5.81
C SER A 89 0.28 10.53 -5.53
N THR A 90 -0.85 9.81 -5.56
CA THR A 90 -2.17 10.35 -5.16
C THR A 90 -2.28 10.62 -3.65
N GLY A 91 -1.45 9.95 -2.84
CA GLY A 91 -1.37 10.15 -1.39
C GLY A 91 -1.99 9.04 -0.54
N GLY A 92 -2.16 7.83 -1.07
CA GLY A 92 -2.81 6.73 -0.34
C GLY A 92 -2.07 6.32 0.95
N PHE A 93 -0.73 6.26 0.92
CA PHE A 93 0.08 5.97 2.10
C PHE A 93 0.04 7.12 3.10
N THR A 94 0.22 8.36 2.64
CA THR A 94 0.05 9.57 3.46
C THR A 94 -1.32 9.63 4.16
N ASP A 95 -2.43 9.39 3.45
CA ASP A 95 -3.77 9.37 4.04
C ASP A 95 -3.89 8.30 5.13
N CYS A 96 -3.34 7.09 4.88
CA CYS A 96 -3.29 6.02 5.86
C CYS A 96 -2.49 6.41 7.12
N LEU A 97 -1.33 7.06 6.97
CA LEU A 97 -0.53 7.55 8.09
C LEU A 97 -1.26 8.62 8.91
N LEU A 98 -1.90 9.60 8.24
CA LEU A 98 -2.64 10.67 8.90
C LEU A 98 -3.85 10.13 9.66
N GLN A 99 -4.58 9.17 9.09
CA GLN A 99 -5.69 8.49 9.76
C GLN A 99 -5.21 7.64 10.95
N ALA A 100 -4.00 7.08 10.87
CA ALA A 100 -3.35 6.36 11.97
C ALA A 100 -2.71 7.28 13.04
N GLY A 101 -2.85 8.60 12.91
CA GLY A 101 -2.44 9.56 13.92
C GLY A 101 -1.04 10.15 13.73
N ALA A 102 -0.44 10.04 12.54
CA ALA A 102 0.83 10.71 12.26
C ALA A 102 0.70 12.23 12.51
N LYS A 103 1.69 12.79 13.20
CA LYS A 103 1.75 14.21 13.51
C LYS A 103 2.07 15.04 12.27
N GLN A 104 2.95 14.53 11.42
CA GLN A 104 3.37 15.18 10.18
C GLN A 104 3.86 14.15 9.18
N VAL A 105 3.66 14.40 7.88
CA VAL A 105 4.13 13.53 6.79
C VAL A 105 4.86 14.38 5.75
N TYR A 106 6.12 14.03 5.45
CA TYR A 106 6.85 14.56 4.30
C TYR A 106 6.56 13.68 3.07
N GLY A 107 5.77 14.21 2.15
CA GLY A 107 5.42 13.52 0.91
C GLY A 107 6.40 13.86 -0.20
N ILE A 108 7.15 12.88 -0.70
CA ILE A 108 8.15 13.07 -1.76
C ILE A 108 7.66 12.41 -3.04
N ASP A 109 7.62 13.14 -4.16
CA ASP A 109 7.30 12.57 -5.47
C ASP A 109 8.15 13.16 -6.59
N VAL A 110 8.43 12.34 -7.62
CA VAL A 110 9.06 12.79 -8.85
C VAL A 110 8.07 13.45 -9.81
N GLY A 111 6.79 13.12 -9.69
CA GLY A 111 5.68 13.70 -10.43
C GLY A 111 5.25 15.07 -9.90
N TYR A 112 4.19 15.60 -10.51
CA TYR A 112 3.60 16.89 -10.15
C TYR A 112 2.09 16.88 -10.37
N GLY A 113 1.34 17.46 -9.43
CA GLY A 113 -0.10 17.65 -9.53
C GLY A 113 -0.94 16.40 -9.33
N GLN A 114 -0.37 15.34 -8.71
CA GLN A 114 -1.05 14.05 -8.55
C GLN A 114 -1.74 13.88 -7.18
N VAL A 115 -1.22 14.56 -6.15
CA VAL A 115 -1.70 14.44 -4.77
C VAL A 115 -3.13 14.96 -4.64
N ASP A 116 -3.98 14.18 -3.95
CA ASP A 116 -5.37 14.55 -3.65
C ASP A 116 -5.46 15.95 -3.02
N TRP A 117 -6.48 16.72 -3.42
CA TRP A 117 -6.65 18.09 -2.98
C TRP A 117 -6.72 18.23 -1.46
N ARG A 118 -7.35 17.29 -0.75
CA ARG A 118 -7.45 17.37 0.71
C ARG A 118 -6.10 17.21 1.37
N LEU A 119 -5.29 16.26 0.91
CA LEU A 119 -3.94 16.02 1.44
C LEU A 119 -2.99 17.17 1.10
N ARG A 120 -3.08 17.74 -0.11
CA ARG A 120 -2.29 18.91 -0.50
C ARG A 120 -2.51 20.12 0.41
N ASN A 121 -3.72 20.25 0.97
CA ASN A 121 -4.08 21.35 1.86
C ASN A 121 -4.10 20.97 3.34
N ASP A 122 -3.73 19.73 3.70
CA ASP A 122 -3.62 19.33 5.10
C ASP A 122 -2.33 19.93 5.68
N SER A 123 -2.44 20.68 6.77
CA SER A 123 -1.30 21.37 7.39
C SER A 123 -0.23 20.41 7.94
N ARG A 124 -0.55 19.12 8.09
CA ARG A 124 0.39 18.09 8.52
C ARG A 124 1.21 17.52 7.36
N VAL A 125 0.91 17.88 6.11
CA VAL A 125 1.61 17.36 4.93
C VAL A 125 2.59 18.39 4.39
N ILE A 126 3.88 18.04 4.38
CA ILE A 126 4.92 18.80 3.70
C ILE A 126 5.21 18.12 2.37
N LEU A 127 4.73 18.73 1.29
CA LEU A 127 4.85 18.16 -0.05
C LEU A 127 6.12 18.65 -0.76
N ARG A 128 6.86 17.70 -1.35
CA ARG A 128 8.01 17.93 -2.23
C ARG A 128 7.82 17.15 -3.53
N GLU A 129 7.17 17.81 -4.49
CA GLU A 129 7.00 17.30 -5.85
C GLU A 129 8.24 17.58 -6.71
N ARG A 130 8.31 16.94 -7.88
CA ARG A 130 9.45 17.04 -8.81
C ARG A 130 10.80 16.74 -8.13
N THR A 131 10.78 15.91 -7.11
CA THR A 131 11.93 15.65 -6.23
C THR A 131 12.28 14.17 -6.32
N ASN A 132 13.54 13.89 -6.70
CA ASN A 132 14.03 12.53 -6.78
C ASN A 132 14.54 12.06 -5.42
N LEU A 133 13.76 11.22 -4.73
CA LEU A 133 14.09 10.68 -3.41
C LEU A 133 15.50 10.06 -3.33
N ARG A 134 15.99 9.43 -4.42
CA ARG A 134 17.33 8.82 -4.46
C ARG A 134 18.45 9.85 -4.23
N GLN A 135 18.24 11.08 -4.67
CA GLN A 135 19.26 12.15 -4.68
C GLN A 135 19.03 13.19 -3.58
N LEU A 136 17.86 13.14 -2.93
CA LEU A 136 17.44 14.11 -1.93
C LEU A 136 18.32 14.00 -0.69
N ARG A 137 18.92 15.13 -0.30
CA ARG A 137 19.72 15.22 0.92
C ARG A 137 18.94 15.86 2.08
N PRO A 138 19.31 15.59 3.34
CA PRO A 138 18.65 16.18 4.51
C PRO A 138 18.61 17.72 4.48
N ASP A 139 19.68 18.37 4.03
CA ASP A 139 19.79 19.84 3.91
C ASP A 139 18.85 20.45 2.87
N GLU A 140 18.34 19.64 1.93
CA GLU A 140 17.37 20.09 0.91
C GLU A 140 15.93 19.88 1.37
N LEU A 141 15.70 18.95 2.30
CA LEU A 141 14.37 18.62 2.78
C LEU A 141 14.01 19.38 4.07
N TYR A 142 14.96 19.47 5.00
CA TYR A 142 14.75 19.95 6.36
C TYR A 142 15.51 21.25 6.64
N SER A 143 14.83 22.18 7.30
CA SER A 143 15.43 23.34 7.96
C SER A 143 15.95 22.95 9.36
N GLU A 144 16.72 23.83 10.01
CA GLU A 144 17.38 23.56 11.31
C GLU A 144 16.43 23.08 12.42
N ASN A 145 15.18 23.56 12.43
CA ASN A 145 14.18 23.22 13.44
C ASN A 145 13.07 22.29 12.96
N ASP A 146 13.19 21.77 11.73
CA ASP A 146 12.16 20.89 11.17
C ASP A 146 12.24 19.51 11.84
N PRO A 147 11.08 18.93 12.22
CA PRO A 147 11.08 17.60 12.81
C PRO A 147 11.52 16.56 11.77
N ILE A 148 12.47 15.70 12.14
CA ILE A 148 13.01 14.65 11.26
C ILE A 148 12.16 13.38 11.41
N PRO A 149 11.75 12.73 10.30
CA PRO A 149 11.00 11.49 10.34
C PRO A 149 11.71 10.34 11.04
N ASP A 150 10.96 9.56 11.82
CA ASP A 150 11.41 8.27 12.36
C ASP A 150 10.71 7.08 11.67
N LEU A 151 9.67 7.31 10.86
CA LEU A 151 9.00 6.28 10.05
C LEU A 151 9.06 6.64 8.58
N ALA A 152 9.68 5.82 7.75
CA ALA A 152 9.59 5.91 6.30
C ALA A 152 8.59 4.89 5.74
N VAL A 153 7.80 5.28 4.77
CA VAL A 153 6.99 4.37 3.95
C VAL A 153 7.33 4.60 2.49
N VAL A 154 7.44 3.55 1.69
CA VAL A 154 7.89 3.68 0.29
C VAL A 154 7.05 2.83 -0.67
N ASP A 155 6.43 3.51 -1.64
CA ASP A 155 5.70 2.92 -2.77
C ASP A 155 6.16 3.56 -4.09
N VAL A 156 7.38 3.20 -4.52
CA VAL A 156 7.97 3.71 -5.78
C VAL A 156 7.79 2.71 -6.93
N SER A 157 7.82 3.22 -8.16
CA SER A 157 7.78 2.40 -9.38
C SER A 157 8.96 2.70 -10.29
N PHE A 158 9.34 1.76 -11.15
CA PHE A 158 10.42 1.89 -12.14
C PHE A 158 11.83 2.11 -11.55
N ILE A 159 12.00 1.86 -10.25
CA ILE A 159 13.29 1.91 -9.55
C ILE A 159 13.36 0.79 -8.52
N SER A 160 14.54 0.22 -8.33
CA SER A 160 14.81 -0.74 -7.27
C SER A 160 14.95 -0.04 -5.92
N LEU A 161 14.36 -0.62 -4.88
CA LEU A 161 14.49 -0.17 -3.49
C LEU A 161 15.95 -0.15 -3.01
N THR A 162 16.82 -0.99 -3.59
CA THR A 162 18.27 -0.97 -3.31
C THR A 162 18.92 0.39 -3.56
N LYS A 163 18.33 1.22 -4.44
CA LYS A 163 18.80 2.58 -4.73
C LYS A 163 18.15 3.65 -3.86
N ILE A 164 17.05 3.33 -3.18
CA ILE A 164 16.30 4.24 -2.31
C ILE A 164 16.75 4.11 -0.86
N LEU A 165 17.07 2.90 -0.40
CA LEU A 165 17.47 2.58 0.97
C LEU A 165 18.58 3.50 1.55
N PRO A 166 19.65 3.86 0.81
CA PRO A 166 20.66 4.77 1.35
C PRO A 166 20.10 6.17 1.66
N ALA A 167 19.23 6.70 0.80
CA ALA A 167 18.61 8.00 1.02
C ALA A 167 17.65 7.98 2.22
N LEU A 168 16.85 6.92 2.36
CA LEU A 168 15.97 6.77 3.54
C LEU A 168 16.76 6.77 4.85
N TRP A 169 17.92 6.12 4.88
CA TRP A 169 18.76 6.09 6.08
C TRP A 169 19.26 7.50 6.47
N GLN A 170 19.58 8.34 5.48
CA GLN A 170 20.03 9.71 5.71
C GLN A 170 18.87 10.65 6.08
N LEU A 171 17.69 10.43 5.50
CA LEU A 171 16.51 11.29 5.68
C LEU A 171 15.70 10.97 6.93
N THR A 172 16.07 9.95 7.71
CA THR A 172 15.37 9.55 8.94
C THR A 172 16.29 9.60 10.15
N GLN A 173 15.76 9.90 11.34
CA GLN A 173 16.53 9.99 12.58
C GLN A 173 16.71 8.63 13.29
N ALA A 174 17.43 8.59 14.42
CA ALA A 174 17.58 7.37 15.22
C ALA A 174 16.22 6.82 15.70
N ASN A 175 16.17 5.52 16.03
CA ASN A 175 14.92 4.75 16.16
C ASN A 175 14.10 4.66 14.86
N ARG A 176 14.75 4.87 13.71
CA ARG A 176 14.13 4.77 12.40
C ARG A 176 13.53 3.40 12.13
N GLU A 177 12.37 3.43 11.51
CA GLU A 177 11.71 2.28 10.91
C GLU A 177 11.34 2.60 9.46
N ALA A 178 11.23 1.56 8.64
CA ALA A 178 10.80 1.70 7.26
C ALA A 178 9.85 0.56 6.87
N VAL A 179 8.73 0.91 6.21
CA VAL A 179 7.85 -0.06 5.53
C VAL A 179 8.01 0.14 4.04
N LEU A 180 8.53 -0.89 3.37
CA LEU A 180 8.82 -0.86 1.94
C LEU A 180 7.84 -1.75 1.19
N LEU A 181 7.29 -1.23 0.09
CA LEU A 181 6.56 -2.04 -0.86
C LEU A 181 7.52 -2.62 -1.91
N VAL A 182 7.96 -3.86 -1.69
CA VAL A 182 8.81 -4.60 -2.62
C VAL A 182 7.97 -5.04 -3.80
N LYS A 183 8.34 -4.57 -4.99
CA LYS A 183 7.69 -4.88 -6.27
C LYS A 183 8.63 -5.72 -7.13
N PRO A 184 8.49 -7.06 -7.14
CA PRO A 184 9.44 -7.94 -7.82
C PRO A 184 9.79 -7.52 -9.25
N GLN A 185 8.82 -7.01 -10.01
CA GLN A 185 9.00 -6.54 -11.39
C GLN A 185 9.99 -5.38 -11.57
N PHE A 186 10.34 -4.66 -10.49
CA PHE A 186 11.33 -3.58 -10.50
C PHE A 186 12.66 -3.97 -9.81
N GLU A 187 12.69 -5.13 -9.16
CA GLU A 187 13.86 -5.64 -8.44
C GLU A 187 14.59 -6.71 -9.24
N VAL A 188 13.85 -7.57 -9.95
CA VAL A 188 14.45 -8.60 -10.80
C VAL A 188 15.01 -8.02 -12.10
N GLY A 189 16.06 -8.64 -12.62
CA GLY A 189 16.62 -8.30 -13.93
C GLY A 189 15.61 -8.50 -15.07
N ARG A 190 15.77 -7.76 -16.17
CA ARG A 190 14.84 -7.77 -17.34
C ARG A 190 14.53 -9.16 -17.89
N SER A 191 15.46 -10.11 -17.81
CA SER A 191 15.29 -11.49 -18.30
C SER A 191 14.25 -12.29 -17.51
N ARG A 192 13.94 -11.89 -16.27
CA ARG A 192 13.01 -12.56 -15.36
C ARG A 192 11.62 -11.90 -15.30
N VAL A 193 11.45 -10.82 -16.07
CA VAL A 193 10.15 -10.15 -16.21
C VAL A 193 9.39 -10.79 -17.36
N GLY A 194 8.30 -11.50 -17.05
CA GLY A 194 7.47 -12.17 -18.04
C GLY A 194 6.63 -11.23 -18.91
N LYS A 195 5.83 -11.82 -19.81
CA LYS A 195 4.90 -11.06 -20.68
C LYS A 195 4.04 -10.09 -19.85
N LYS A 196 3.88 -8.86 -20.37
CA LYS A 196 3.16 -7.72 -19.75
C LYS A 196 3.79 -7.16 -18.46
N GLY A 197 5.07 -7.43 -18.20
CA GLY A 197 5.74 -6.86 -17.03
C GLY A 197 5.43 -7.58 -15.72
N VAL A 198 5.09 -8.87 -15.78
CA VAL A 198 4.60 -9.64 -14.61
C VAL A 198 5.60 -10.72 -14.21
N VAL A 199 5.97 -10.75 -12.93
CA VAL A 199 6.80 -11.79 -12.33
C VAL A 199 5.88 -12.85 -11.71
N ARG A 200 5.73 -13.98 -12.38
CA ARG A 200 4.80 -15.06 -11.97
C ARG A 200 5.44 -16.15 -11.11
N ASP A 201 6.74 -16.35 -11.23
CA ASP A 201 7.46 -17.39 -10.49
C ASP A 201 7.67 -16.92 -9.03
N PRO A 202 7.14 -17.63 -8.02
CA PRO A 202 7.38 -17.32 -6.62
C PRO A 202 8.86 -17.32 -6.23
N ASN A 203 9.72 -18.08 -6.92
CA ASN A 203 11.16 -18.07 -6.66
C ASN A 203 11.80 -16.75 -7.09
N ASP A 204 11.43 -16.21 -8.25
CA ASP A 204 11.91 -14.90 -8.70
C ASP A 204 11.42 -13.78 -7.79
N GLN A 205 10.19 -13.91 -7.26
CA GLN A 205 9.66 -13.00 -6.25
C GLN A 205 10.47 -13.08 -4.94
N ALA A 206 10.86 -14.28 -4.51
CA ALA A 206 11.67 -14.48 -3.32
C ALA A 206 13.08 -13.90 -3.49
N ASP A 207 13.71 -14.11 -4.64
CA ASP A 207 15.02 -13.54 -4.98
C ASP A 207 14.99 -12.00 -4.95
N ALA A 208 13.92 -11.37 -5.45
CA ALA A 208 13.74 -9.93 -5.37
C ALA A 208 13.74 -9.42 -3.93
N ILE A 209 12.95 -10.06 -3.05
CA ILE A 209 12.87 -9.68 -1.64
C ILE A 209 14.22 -9.90 -0.95
N PHE A 210 14.86 -11.06 -1.21
CA PHE A 210 16.16 -11.39 -0.63
C PHE A 210 17.24 -10.40 -1.04
N GLN A 211 17.27 -9.97 -2.32
CA GLN A 211 18.20 -8.94 -2.79
C GLN A 211 18.01 -7.61 -2.05
N VAL A 212 16.77 -7.16 -1.86
CA VAL A 212 16.47 -5.92 -1.11
C VAL A 212 16.94 -6.07 0.34
N LEU A 213 16.66 -7.20 0.99
CA LEU A 213 17.08 -7.50 2.36
C LEU A 213 18.60 -7.50 2.53
N GLN A 214 19.35 -8.09 1.61
CA GLN A 214 20.82 -8.13 1.68
C GLN A 214 21.42 -6.72 1.61
N VAL A 215 20.92 -5.88 0.69
CA VAL A 215 21.37 -4.48 0.59
C VAL A 215 20.97 -3.69 1.83
N ALA A 216 19.74 -3.85 2.31
CA ALA A 216 19.26 -3.21 3.52
C ALA A 216 20.16 -3.56 4.73
N HIS A 217 20.48 -4.84 4.89
CA HIS A 217 21.35 -5.33 5.97
C HIS A 217 22.74 -4.71 5.93
N GLY A 218 23.35 -4.62 4.74
CA GLY A 218 24.65 -3.97 4.56
C GLY A 218 24.66 -2.48 4.88
N LEU A 219 23.50 -1.81 4.87
CA LEU A 219 23.35 -0.40 5.24
C LEU A 219 23.02 -0.19 6.73
N GLY A 220 22.84 -1.28 7.50
CA GLY A 220 22.52 -1.24 8.92
C GLY A 220 21.05 -1.46 9.25
N TRP A 221 20.15 -1.59 8.25
CA TRP A 221 18.77 -1.95 8.51
C TRP A 221 18.65 -3.39 9.03
N LYS A 222 17.80 -3.58 10.02
CA LYS A 222 17.46 -4.88 10.59
C LYS A 222 16.06 -5.28 10.18
N TYR A 223 15.89 -6.56 9.92
CA TYR A 223 14.60 -7.14 9.54
C TYR A 223 13.64 -7.15 10.74
N LYS A 224 12.39 -6.77 10.51
CA LYS A 224 11.32 -6.89 11.52
C LYS A 224 10.10 -7.67 11.03
N GLY A 225 9.83 -7.74 9.73
CA GLY A 225 8.68 -8.50 9.24
C GLY A 225 8.51 -8.47 7.73
N LEU A 226 7.85 -9.49 7.20
CA LEU A 226 7.52 -9.62 5.78
C LEU A 226 6.11 -10.19 5.63
N THR A 227 5.30 -9.56 4.79
CA THR A 227 4.00 -10.08 4.35
C THR A 227 3.74 -9.66 2.90
N TRP A 228 2.60 -10.03 2.31
CA TRP A 228 2.18 -9.59 0.98
C TRP A 228 1.13 -8.48 1.07
N SER A 229 1.09 -7.62 0.05
CA SER A 229 0.01 -6.64 -0.16
C SER A 229 -1.35 -7.34 -0.25
N PRO A 230 -2.44 -6.75 0.28
CA PRO A 230 -3.79 -7.33 0.15
C PRO A 230 -4.32 -7.27 -1.28
N ILE A 231 -3.71 -6.44 -2.13
CA ILE A 231 -4.09 -6.23 -3.52
C ILE A 231 -2.88 -6.41 -4.43
N THR A 232 -3.12 -6.83 -5.67
CA THR A 232 -2.07 -6.90 -6.69
C THR A 232 -1.84 -5.54 -7.35
N GLY A 233 -0.63 -5.34 -7.89
CA GLY A 233 -0.31 -4.20 -8.74
C GLY A 233 -1.19 -4.20 -10.01
N PRO A 234 -1.28 -3.08 -10.75
CA PRO A 234 -2.22 -2.94 -11.89
C PRO A 234 -2.09 -4.02 -12.98
N ALA A 235 -0.89 -4.56 -13.18
CA ALA A 235 -0.63 -5.64 -14.15
C ALA A 235 -0.82 -7.06 -13.57
N GLY A 236 -1.22 -7.18 -12.31
CA GLY A 236 -1.38 -8.46 -11.59
C GLY A 236 -0.13 -8.95 -10.87
N ASN A 237 0.88 -8.10 -10.65
CA ASN A 237 2.05 -8.46 -9.84
C ASN A 237 1.64 -8.58 -8.36
N ILE A 238 2.11 -9.65 -7.70
CA ILE A 238 2.09 -9.73 -6.25
C ILE A 238 3.18 -8.81 -5.71
N GLU A 239 2.83 -7.97 -4.75
CA GLU A 239 3.72 -7.00 -4.11
C GLU A 239 3.85 -7.36 -2.63
N TYR A 240 5.00 -7.06 -2.04
CA TYR A 240 5.33 -7.49 -0.67
C TYR A 240 5.60 -6.31 0.23
N LEU A 241 5.18 -6.41 1.48
CA LEU A 241 5.34 -5.40 2.53
C LEU A 241 6.47 -5.86 3.44
N LEU A 242 7.58 -5.13 3.40
CA LEU A 242 8.80 -5.43 4.16
C LEU A 242 8.98 -4.35 5.24
N TRP A 243 9.02 -4.76 6.50
CA TRP A 243 9.30 -3.89 7.64
C TRP A 243 10.74 -4.04 8.10
N LEU A 244 11.43 -2.89 8.17
CA LEU A 244 12.80 -2.73 8.61
C LEU A 244 12.87 -1.75 9.77
N ALA A 245 13.88 -1.89 10.61
CA ALA A 245 14.17 -0.99 11.72
C ALA A 245 15.68 -0.78 11.89
N MET A 246 16.08 0.23 12.65
CA MET A 246 17.47 0.42 13.09
C MET A 246 17.93 -0.74 13.99
N GLU A 247 17.04 -1.22 14.86
CA GLU A 247 17.28 -2.31 15.79
C GLU A 247 16.16 -3.34 15.71
N SER A 248 16.52 -4.62 15.80
CA SER A 248 15.59 -5.73 15.84
C SER A 248 16.29 -6.97 16.38
N GLU A 249 15.58 -7.74 17.20
CA GLU A 249 16.01 -9.07 17.65
C GLU A 249 15.54 -10.18 16.70
N ILE A 250 14.69 -9.85 15.72
CA ILE A 250 14.17 -10.82 14.77
C ILE A 250 15.27 -11.17 13.76
N PRO A 251 15.63 -12.45 13.62
CA PRO A 251 16.69 -12.86 12.70
C PRO A 251 16.26 -12.59 11.25
N LEU A 252 17.23 -12.26 10.42
CA LEU A 252 17.03 -12.15 8.97
C LEU A 252 16.58 -13.51 8.42
N PRO A 253 15.45 -13.60 7.68
CA PRO A 253 15.04 -14.86 7.09
C PRO A 253 16.02 -15.28 5.99
N ASP A 254 16.26 -16.58 5.88
CA ASP A 254 16.97 -17.14 4.73
C ASP A 254 16.07 -17.15 3.48
N LEU A 255 16.66 -17.47 2.33
CA LEU A 255 15.94 -17.50 1.07
C LEU A 255 14.80 -18.54 1.06
N GLU A 256 14.94 -19.64 1.79
CA GLU A 256 13.94 -20.71 1.81
C GLU A 256 12.68 -20.27 2.57
N ALA A 257 12.84 -19.60 3.72
CA ALA A 257 11.75 -18.98 4.44
C ALA A 257 11.01 -17.94 3.58
N ILE A 258 11.74 -17.14 2.80
CA ILE A 258 11.12 -16.16 1.88
C ILE A 258 10.34 -16.87 0.76
N LYS A 259 10.87 -17.96 0.19
CA LYS A 259 10.14 -18.76 -0.83
C LYS A 259 8.83 -19.32 -0.30
N GLN A 260 8.78 -19.77 0.95
CA GLN A 260 7.54 -20.24 1.56
C GLN A 260 6.49 -19.11 1.66
N ILE A 261 6.93 -17.88 1.95
CA ILE A 261 6.06 -16.70 1.99
C ILE A 261 5.52 -16.37 0.59
N THR A 262 6.36 -16.38 -0.45
CA THR A 262 5.91 -16.05 -1.82
C THR A 262 4.98 -17.11 -2.41
N GLN A 263 5.20 -18.39 -2.07
CA GLN A 263 4.28 -19.48 -2.40
C GLN A 263 2.93 -19.31 -1.71
N SER A 264 2.93 -18.96 -0.41
CA SER A 264 1.71 -18.72 0.36
C SER A 264 0.91 -17.55 -0.22
N ALA A 265 1.57 -16.43 -0.53
CA ALA A 265 0.94 -15.27 -1.17
C ALA A 265 0.30 -15.64 -2.52
N THR A 266 0.98 -16.47 -3.32
CA THR A 266 0.45 -16.93 -4.61
C THR A 266 -0.78 -17.81 -4.46
N THR A 267 -0.81 -18.69 -3.45
CA THR A 267 -1.97 -19.55 -3.19
C THR A 267 -3.16 -18.76 -2.63
N ASP A 268 -2.90 -17.79 -1.75
CA ASP A 268 -3.91 -16.92 -1.13
C ASP A 268 -4.61 -16.06 -2.19
N LEU A 269 -3.83 -15.31 -2.98
CA LEU A 269 -4.35 -14.38 -3.99
C LEU A 269 -4.95 -15.05 -5.24
N ARG A 270 -4.80 -16.37 -5.40
CA ARG A 270 -5.52 -17.14 -6.43
C ARG A 270 -6.92 -17.57 -5.99
N LYS A 271 -7.21 -17.55 -4.69
CA LYS A 271 -8.50 -17.95 -4.12
C LYS A 271 -9.47 -16.79 -3.96
N SER A 272 -8.95 -15.56 -3.86
CA SER A 272 -9.67 -14.28 -3.85
C SER A 272 -10.08 -13.83 -5.25
#